data_AF-H0EQW9-F1
#
_entry.id   AF-H0EQW9-F1
#
_cell.length_a   1.000
_cell.length_b   1.000
_cell.length_c   1.000
_cell.angle_alpha   90.00
_cell.angle_beta   90.00
_cell.angle_gamma   90.00
#
_symmetry.space_group_name_H-M   'P 1'
#
loop_
_entity.id
_entity.type
_entity.pdbx_description
1 polymer ?
#
loop_
_entity_poly.entity_id
_entity_poly.type
_entity_poly.pdbx_seq_one_letter_code
_entity_poly.pdbx_strand_id
1 'polypeptide(L)'
;MSVSLYEATVPGFIQHLNTLDRLLTKGENHVGEDGHQKLLDARLIEDMKPLTYQIQRLSDTSKFLAVRAGGIESEPWVDDETTFPQLHARIQKTIKFLEKLDGKFPEDVATKEVDFSGRTMPGKDYILRFIAGQVVVE
;
A
#
# COMPACT_ATOMS: atom_id res chain seq x y z
N MET A 1 -12.93 24.60 -9.29
CA MET A 1 -12.06 24.05 -8.24
C MET A 1 -11.31 22.88 -8.85
N SER A 2 -9.98 22.91 -8.83
CA SER A 2 -9.14 21.78 -9.26
C SER A 2 -9.01 20.80 -8.11
N VAL A 3 -9.16 19.50 -8.38
CA VAL A 3 -8.90 18.44 -7.40
C VAL A 3 -7.39 18.41 -7.11
N SER A 4 -7.01 18.41 -5.84
CA SER A 4 -5.62 18.28 -5.42
C SER A 4 -5.10 16.86 -5.65
N LEU A 5 -3.77 16.69 -5.74
CA LEU A 5 -3.19 15.34 -5.86
C LEU A 5 -3.47 14.47 -4.64
N TYR A 6 -3.56 15.07 -3.45
CA TYR A 6 -3.99 14.38 -2.23
C TYR A 6 -5.39 13.79 -2.42
N GLU A 7 -6.38 14.64 -2.73
CA GLU A 7 -7.79 14.23 -2.90
C GLU A 7 -7.95 13.17 -4.00
N ALA A 8 -7.15 13.25 -5.07
CA ALA A 8 -7.19 12.30 -6.16
C ALA A 8 -6.60 10.92 -5.81
N THR A 9 -5.83 10.77 -4.71
CA THR A 9 -5.00 9.58 -4.47
C THR A 9 -5.13 8.99 -3.08
N VAL A 10 -4.76 9.72 -2.02
CA VAL A 10 -4.63 9.18 -0.66
C VAL A 10 -5.95 8.58 -0.14
N PRO A 11 -7.12 9.24 -0.28
CA PRO A 11 -8.39 8.65 0.14
C PRO A 11 -8.71 7.34 -0.59
N GLY A 12 -8.37 7.23 -1.88
CA GLY A 12 -8.57 6.03 -2.67
C GLY A 12 -7.69 4.86 -2.19
N PHE A 13 -6.43 5.13 -1.85
CA PHE A 13 -5.53 4.12 -1.27
C PHE A 13 -6.06 3.61 0.07
N ILE A 14 -6.50 4.52 0.95
CA ILE A 14 -7.11 4.15 2.24
C ILE A 14 -8.37 3.30 2.03
N GLN A 15 -9.21 3.65 1.05
CA GLN A 15 -10.40 2.87 0.74
C GLN A 15 -10.07 1.45 0.24
N HIS A 16 -9.06 1.30 -0.62
CA HIS A 16 -8.62 0.01 -1.12
C HIS A 16 -8.01 -0.86 0.00
N LEU A 17 -7.19 -0.29 0.88
CA LEU A 17 -6.65 -0.99 2.05
C LEU A 17 -7.76 -1.47 2.98
N ASN A 18 -8.77 -0.64 3.26
CA ASN A 18 -9.95 -1.04 4.03
C ASN A 18 -10.79 -2.12 3.34
N THR A 19 -10.78 -2.18 2.01
CA THR A 19 -11.44 -3.23 1.23
C THR A 19 -10.66 -4.53 1.33
N LEU A 20 -9.34 -4.47 1.17
CA LEU A 20 -8.45 -5.61 1.35
C LEU A 20 -8.59 -6.22 2.74
N ASP A 21 -8.61 -5.39 3.79
CA ASP A 21 -8.81 -5.84 5.17
C ASP A 21 -10.08 -6.68 5.31
N ARG A 22 -11.20 -6.20 4.74
CA ARG A 22 -12.47 -6.92 4.72
C ARG A 22 -12.45 -8.19 3.89
N LEU A 23 -11.74 -8.20 2.76
CA LEU A 23 -11.57 -9.40 1.94
C LEU A 23 -10.73 -10.46 2.66
N LEU A 24 -9.70 -10.02 3.38
CA LEU A 24 -8.84 -10.88 4.18
C LEU A 24 -9.64 -11.55 5.30
N THR A 25 -10.46 -10.80 6.04
CA THR A 25 -11.39 -11.35 7.04
C THR A 25 -12.37 -12.35 6.44
N LYS A 26 -12.87 -12.12 5.22
CA LYS A 26 -13.73 -13.10 4.53
C LYS A 26 -12.98 -14.39 4.19
N GLY A 27 -11.74 -14.27 3.74
CA GLY A 27 -10.86 -15.41 3.48
C GLY A 27 -10.59 -16.22 4.74
N GLU A 28 -10.17 -15.55 5.81
CA GLU A 28 -9.94 -16.15 7.14
C GLU A 28 -11.17 -16.90 7.68
N ASN A 29 -12.37 -16.36 7.50
CA ASN A 29 -13.60 -17.04 7.94
C ASN A 29 -14.00 -18.20 7.01
N HIS A 30 -13.52 -18.23 5.77
CA HIS A 30 -13.83 -19.28 4.81
C HIS A 30 -12.98 -20.52 5.03
N VAL A 31 -11.70 -20.34 5.33
CA VAL A 31 -10.78 -21.43 5.67
C VAL A 31 -10.74 -21.54 7.20
N GLY A 32 -11.23 -22.63 7.80
CA GLY A 32 -11.06 -22.83 9.25
C GLY A 32 -9.57 -22.79 9.66
N GLU A 33 -9.25 -22.84 10.96
CA GLU A 33 -7.87 -22.67 11.48
C GLU A 33 -6.82 -23.51 10.72
N ASP A 34 -7.13 -24.78 10.41
CA ASP A 34 -6.24 -25.69 9.66
C ASP A 34 -5.93 -25.23 8.22
N GLY A 35 -6.79 -24.39 7.64
CA GLY A 35 -6.65 -23.84 6.29
C GLY A 35 -6.01 -22.45 6.24
N HIS A 36 -5.75 -21.83 7.39
CA HIS A 36 -5.19 -20.47 7.46
C HIS A 36 -3.84 -20.39 6.75
N GLN A 37 -2.91 -21.25 7.13
CA GLN A 37 -1.57 -21.26 6.55
C GLN A 37 -1.62 -21.51 5.03
N LYS A 38 -2.51 -22.41 4.59
CA LYS A 38 -2.71 -22.70 3.16
C LYS A 38 -3.17 -21.46 2.38
N LEU A 39 -4.03 -20.63 2.95
CA LEU A 39 -4.48 -19.39 2.31
C LEU A 39 -3.38 -18.32 2.32
N LEU A 40 -2.63 -18.19 3.41
CA LEU A 40 -1.51 -17.24 3.51
C LEU A 40 -0.38 -17.58 2.50
N ASP A 41 -0.11 -18.87 2.30
CA ASP A 41 0.88 -19.37 1.34
C ASP A 41 0.34 -19.50 -0.08
N ALA A 42 -0.95 -19.19 -0.31
CA ALA A 42 -1.60 -19.33 -1.61
C ALA A 42 -0.94 -18.42 -2.65
N ARG A 43 -0.85 -18.95 -3.88
CA ARG A 43 -0.26 -18.29 -5.06
C ARG A 43 -1.21 -18.46 -6.24
N LEU A 44 -1.21 -17.49 -7.16
CA LEU A 44 -1.98 -17.59 -8.40
C LEU A 44 -1.33 -18.55 -9.40
N ILE A 45 0.01 -18.51 -9.48
CA ILE A 45 0.85 -19.38 -10.32
C ILE A 45 2.14 -19.72 -9.56
N GLU A 46 2.84 -20.77 -9.98
CA GLU A 46 3.95 -21.40 -9.23
C GLU A 46 5.12 -20.45 -8.93
N ASP A 47 5.48 -19.58 -9.88
CA ASP A 47 6.59 -18.63 -9.76
C ASP A 47 6.21 -17.33 -9.04
N MET A 48 4.92 -17.09 -8.80
CA MET A 48 4.44 -15.91 -8.07
C MET A 48 4.67 -16.06 -6.56
N LYS A 49 4.92 -14.94 -5.89
CA LYS A 49 5.04 -14.86 -4.43
C LYS A 49 3.68 -15.01 -3.74
N PRO A 50 3.63 -15.51 -2.49
CA PRO A 50 2.37 -15.84 -1.82
C PRO A 50 1.55 -14.60 -1.42
N LEU A 51 0.30 -14.80 -1.01
CA LEU A 51 -0.62 -13.73 -0.59
C LEU A 51 0.01 -12.79 0.46
N THR A 52 0.72 -13.33 1.46
CA THR A 52 1.43 -12.53 2.47
C THR A 52 2.37 -11.50 1.84
N TYR A 53 3.14 -11.91 0.82
CA TYR A 53 4.06 -11.01 0.11
C TYR A 53 3.31 -9.93 -0.66
N GLN A 54 2.19 -10.28 -1.31
CA GLN A 54 1.40 -9.29 -2.05
C GLN A 54 0.87 -8.18 -1.13
N ILE A 55 0.44 -8.54 0.09
CA ILE A 55 -0.04 -7.56 1.08
C ILE A 55 1.11 -6.68 1.59
N GLN A 56 2.30 -7.26 1.80
CA GLN A 56 3.50 -6.51 2.16
C GLN A 56 3.86 -5.49 1.08
N ARG A 57 3.86 -5.91 -0.20
CA ARG A 57 4.16 -5.04 -1.35
C ARG A 57 3.14 -3.90 -1.53
N LEU A 58 1.85 -4.18 -1.36
CA LEU A 58 0.83 -3.14 -1.38
C LEU A 58 1.05 -2.11 -0.26
N SER A 59 1.38 -2.59 0.95
CA SER A 59 1.66 -1.75 2.11
C SER A 59 2.87 -0.85 1.87
N ASP A 60 3.94 -1.40 1.31
CA ASP A 60 5.16 -0.66 0.98
C ASP A 60 4.94 0.37 -0.13
N THR A 61 4.18 0.00 -1.17
CA THR A 61 3.83 0.91 -2.26
C THR A 61 3.04 2.11 -1.72
N SER A 62 2.08 1.85 -0.84
CA SER A 62 1.30 2.89 -0.14
C SER A 62 2.19 3.77 0.74
N LYS A 63 3.12 3.17 1.49
CA LYS A 63 4.09 3.91 2.31
C LYS A 63 5.03 4.76 1.46
N PHE A 64 5.49 4.28 0.30
CA PHE A 64 6.36 5.04 -0.58
C PHE A 64 5.69 6.29 -1.17
N LEU A 65 4.36 6.28 -1.33
CA LEU A 65 3.61 7.50 -1.63
C LEU A 65 3.83 8.54 -0.52
N ALA A 66 3.58 8.16 0.73
CA ALA A 66 3.69 9.06 1.88
C ALA A 66 5.12 9.55 2.11
N VAL A 67 6.12 8.69 1.92
CA VAL A 67 7.52 9.07 2.11
C VAL A 67 8.02 9.98 0.98
N ARG A 68 7.92 9.50 -0.27
CA ARG A 68 8.62 10.14 -1.40
C ARG A 68 7.87 11.33 -1.97
N ALA A 69 6.53 11.27 -1.99
CA ALA A 69 5.70 12.38 -2.45
C ALA A 69 5.17 13.22 -1.28
N GLY A 70 4.80 12.58 -0.18
CA GLY A 70 4.27 13.26 1.01
C GLY A 70 5.32 13.87 1.94
N GLY A 71 6.60 13.57 1.74
CA GLY A 71 7.70 14.10 2.58
C GLY A 71 7.69 13.59 4.02
N ILE A 72 6.95 12.50 4.31
CA ILE A 72 6.95 11.87 5.63
C ILE A 72 8.26 11.10 5.81
N GLU A 73 8.82 11.15 7.01
CA GLU A 73 10.02 10.37 7.33
C GLU A 73 9.77 8.86 7.19
N SER A 74 10.72 8.17 6.57
CA SER A 74 10.62 6.72 6.35
C SER A 74 10.86 5.96 7.67
N GLU A 75 9.93 5.06 8.01
CA GLU A 75 10.09 4.13 9.13
C GLU A 75 10.36 2.73 8.59
N PRO A 76 11.41 1.99 9.00
CA PRO A 76 11.64 0.62 8.53
C PRO A 76 10.54 -0.32 9.03
N TRP A 77 9.94 -1.10 8.12
CA TRP A 77 8.95 -2.12 8.46
C TRP A 77 9.55 -3.47 8.07
N VAL A 78 9.55 -4.43 8.99
CA VAL A 78 10.06 -5.79 8.76
C VAL A 78 8.91 -6.62 8.17
N ASP A 79 9.24 -7.48 7.22
CA ASP A 79 8.26 -8.33 6.52
C ASP A 79 8.23 -9.73 7.14
N ASP A 80 7.85 -9.80 8.42
CA ASP A 80 7.81 -11.01 9.25
C ASP A 80 6.39 -11.52 9.55
N GLU A 81 5.38 -10.99 8.85
CA GLU A 81 4.00 -11.42 9.00
C GLU A 81 3.82 -12.87 8.54
N THR A 82 3.26 -13.71 9.40
CA THR A 82 2.99 -15.15 9.17
C THR A 82 1.57 -15.54 9.56
N THR A 83 0.75 -14.59 10.03
CA THR A 83 -0.61 -14.85 10.54
C THR A 83 -1.59 -13.76 10.09
N PHE A 84 -2.89 -14.07 10.05
CA PHE A 84 -3.94 -13.08 9.74
C PHE A 84 -3.89 -11.85 10.66
N PRO A 85 -3.79 -11.98 11.99
CA PRO A 85 -3.70 -10.81 12.87
C PRO A 85 -2.53 -9.88 12.54
N GLN A 86 -1.37 -10.44 12.16
CA GLN A 86 -0.22 -9.64 11.75
C GLN A 86 -0.46 -8.90 10.42
N LEU A 87 -1.09 -9.56 9.45
CA LEU A 87 -1.44 -8.92 8.18
C LEU A 87 -2.49 -7.82 8.34
N HIS A 88 -3.53 -8.04 9.15
CA HIS A 88 -4.47 -7.00 9.56
C HIS A 88 -3.75 -5.83 10.23
N ALA A 89 -2.81 -6.10 11.15
CA ALA A 89 -2.01 -5.07 11.79
C ALA A 89 -1.15 -4.28 10.79
N ARG A 90 -0.56 -4.93 9.77
CA ARG A 90 0.22 -4.27 8.70
C ARG A 90 -0.65 -3.36 7.85
N ILE A 91 -1.85 -3.81 7.47
CA ILE A 91 -2.82 -3.00 6.71
C ILE A 91 -3.23 -1.77 7.54
N GLN A 92 -3.59 -1.96 8.80
CA GLN A 92 -3.99 -0.85 9.69
C GLN A 92 -2.84 0.12 9.98
N LYS A 93 -1.61 -0.39 10.13
CA LYS A 93 -0.40 0.44 10.24
C LYS A 93 -0.21 1.31 8.99
N THR A 94 -0.46 0.74 7.81
CA THR A 94 -0.37 1.44 6.53
C THR A 94 -1.41 2.54 6.40
N ILE A 95 -2.67 2.25 6.75
CA ILE A 95 -3.75 3.26 6.77
C ILE A 95 -3.37 4.43 7.67
N LYS A 96 -2.97 4.16 8.92
CA LYS A 96 -2.53 5.20 9.87
C LYS A 96 -1.33 6.00 9.36
N PHE A 97 -0.46 5.38 8.57
CA PHE A 97 0.68 6.07 7.99
C PHE A 97 0.25 7.04 6.87
N LEU A 98 -0.71 6.62 6.03
CA LEU A 98 -1.30 7.48 5.00
C LEU A 98 -2.10 8.65 5.58
N GLU A 99 -2.83 8.42 6.68
CA GLU A 99 -3.60 9.46 7.37
C GLU A 99 -2.73 10.62 7.89
N LYS A 100 -1.42 10.39 8.13
CA LYS A 100 -0.48 11.47 8.49
C LYS A 100 -0.32 12.53 7.39
N LEU A 101 -0.69 12.22 6.15
CA LEU A 101 -0.64 13.15 5.02
C LEU A 101 -1.78 14.17 5.03
N ASP A 102 -2.83 13.95 5.83
CA ASP A 102 -3.95 14.87 5.90
C ASP A 102 -3.47 16.26 6.38
N GLY A 103 -3.79 17.28 5.58
CA GLY A 103 -3.31 18.65 5.78
C GLY A 103 -1.79 18.86 5.69
N LYS A 104 -1.01 17.83 5.33
CA LYS A 104 0.47 17.88 5.23
C LYS A 104 1.02 17.52 3.86
N PHE A 105 0.16 17.05 2.95
CA PHE A 105 0.56 16.70 1.60
C PHE A 105 1.03 17.96 0.84
N PRO A 106 2.25 17.98 0.26
CA PRO A 106 2.76 19.19 -0.38
C PRO A 106 1.94 19.58 -1.62
N GLU A 107 1.50 20.83 -1.70
CA GLU A 107 0.72 21.34 -2.83
C GLU A 107 1.54 21.41 -4.13
N ASP A 108 2.85 21.64 -4.01
CA ASP A 108 3.79 21.74 -5.12
C ASP A 108 4.41 20.40 -5.55
N VAL A 109 3.99 19.28 -4.94
CA VAL A 109 4.52 17.94 -5.27
C VAL A 109 4.31 17.59 -6.74
N ALA A 110 3.29 18.15 -7.40
CA ALA A 110 3.00 17.88 -8.80
C ALA A 110 4.18 18.17 -9.73
N THR A 111 4.97 19.20 -9.43
CA THR A 111 6.07 19.70 -10.25
C THR A 111 7.45 19.35 -9.70
N LYS A 112 7.54 18.88 -8.46
CA LYS A 112 8.80 18.42 -7.87
C LYS A 112 9.21 17.08 -8.43
N GLU A 113 10.51 16.92 -8.64
CA GLU A 113 11.11 15.63 -8.96
C GLU A 113 11.07 14.72 -7.73
N VAL A 114 10.53 13.52 -7.90
CA VAL A 114 10.51 12.47 -6.90
C VAL A 114 11.56 11.42 -7.27
N ASP A 115 12.55 11.22 -6.40
CA ASP A 115 13.53 10.13 -6.54
C ASP A 115 12.92 8.81 -6.07
N PHE A 116 13.07 7.78 -6.89
CA PHE A 116 12.76 6.41 -6.53
C PHE A 116 13.75 5.46 -7.21
N SER A 117 14.58 4.79 -6.41
CA SER A 117 15.51 3.74 -6.86
C SER A 117 16.46 4.20 -7.99
N GLY A 118 16.99 5.43 -7.88
CA GLY A 118 17.94 5.99 -8.85
C GLY A 118 17.30 6.49 -10.15
N ARG A 119 15.98 6.62 -10.16
CA ARG A 119 15.21 7.29 -11.23
C ARG A 119 14.48 8.48 -10.62
N THR A 120 14.31 9.53 -11.40
CA THR A 120 13.50 10.69 -11.02
C THR A 120 12.36 10.87 -12.01
N MET A 121 11.24 11.38 -11.53
CA MET A 121 10.16 11.88 -12.38
C MET A 121 9.34 12.94 -11.64
N PRO A 122 8.56 13.77 -12.37
CA PRO A 122 7.64 14.70 -11.75
C PRO A 122 6.64 13.98 -10.85
N GLY A 123 6.37 14.54 -9.66
CA GLY A 123 5.55 13.89 -8.64
C GLY A 123 4.14 13.55 -9.13
N LYS A 124 3.56 14.34 -10.04
CA LYS A 124 2.29 13.98 -10.68
C LYS A 124 2.36 12.63 -11.42
N ASP A 125 3.40 12.41 -12.22
CA ASP A 125 3.57 11.16 -12.97
C ASP A 125 3.96 10.01 -12.04
N TYR A 126 4.78 10.29 -11.03
CA TYR A 126 5.11 9.31 -9.98
C TYR A 126 3.85 8.79 -9.28
N ILE A 127 2.98 9.69 -8.84
CA ILE A 127 1.78 9.32 -8.09
C ILE A 127 0.76 8.63 -9.00
N LEU A 128 0.41 9.25 -10.13
CA LEU A 128 -0.72 8.82 -10.96
C LEU A 128 -0.40 7.66 -11.91
N ARG A 129 0.88 7.48 -12.31
CA ARG A 129 1.26 6.43 -13.28
C ARG A 129 2.05 5.32 -12.63
N PHE A 130 3.01 5.64 -11.77
CA PHE A 130 3.90 4.64 -11.18
C PHE A 130 3.24 3.98 -9.96
N ILE A 131 2.89 4.77 -8.94
CA ILE A 131 2.34 4.25 -7.69
C ILE A 131 0.92 3.70 -7.88
N ALA A 132 0.02 4.47 -8.50
CA ALA A 132 -1.34 3.97 -8.76
C ALA A 132 -1.35 2.74 -9.70
N GLY A 133 -0.38 2.64 -10.63
CA GLY A 133 -0.25 1.49 -11.51
C GLY A 133 0.21 0.22 -10.79
N GLN A 134 1.12 0.33 -9.82
CA GLN A 134 1.62 -0.82 -9.05
C GLN A 134 0.54 -1.49 -8.20
N VAL A 135 -0.45 -0.73 -7.71
CA VAL A 135 -1.58 -1.26 -6.93
C VAL A 135 -2.54 -2.12 -7.75
N VAL A 136 -2.50 -2.03 -9.09
CA VAL A 136 -3.44 -2.72 -10.00
C VAL A 136 -2.80 -3.94 -10.69
N VAL A 137 -1.48 -4.05 -10.69
CA VAL A 137 -0.73 -4.99 -11.56
C VAL A 137 0.03 -6.09 -10.79
N GLU A 138 0.01 -6.07 -9.46
CA GLU A 138 0.53 -7.16 -8.63
C GLU A 138 -0.59 -8.14 -8.22
#